data_AF-A0AAW1UVM5-F1
#
_entry.id   AF-A0AAW1UVM5-F1
#
_cell.length_a   1.000
_cell.length_b   1.000
_cell.length_c   1.000
_cell.angle_alpha   90.00
_cell.angle_beta   90.00
_cell.angle_gamma   90.00
#
_symmetry.space_group_name_H-M   'P 1'
#
loop_
_entity.id
_entity.type
_entity.pdbx_description
1 polymer ?
#
loop_
_entity_poly.entity_id
_entity_poly.type
_entity_poly.pdbx_seq_one_letter_code
_entity_poly.pdbx_strand_id
1 'polypeptide(L)'
;MSSKEGDLYQQLFLAYKGSHADLPAQLCRKNANEIWKSAKEKLKNKEKFKEHINDVIRKFKVKATKKKATMLSYFTQRGVSPSRLRYDGI
;
A
#
# COMPACT_ATOMS: atom_id res chain seq x y z
N MET A 1 4.76 -14.81 -20.25
CA MET A 1 4.88 -15.51 -18.94
C MET A 1 5.24 -14.47 -17.89
N SER A 2 4.35 -14.18 -16.93
CA SER A 2 4.72 -13.36 -15.77
C SER A 2 5.65 -14.18 -14.89
N SER A 3 6.90 -13.76 -14.73
CA SER A 3 7.83 -14.41 -13.80
C SER A 3 7.32 -14.21 -12.38
N LYS A 4 7.39 -15.24 -11.51
CA LYS A 4 6.96 -15.16 -10.10
C LYS A 4 7.53 -13.94 -9.33
N GLU A 5 8.67 -13.39 -9.77
CA GLU A 5 9.25 -12.14 -9.24
C GLU A 5 8.51 -10.87 -9.70
N GLY A 6 8.02 -10.84 -10.94
CA GLY A 6 7.20 -9.74 -11.46
C GLY A 6 5.89 -9.61 -10.70
N ASP A 7 5.23 -10.72 -10.39
CA ASP A 7 4.02 -10.72 -9.57
C ASP A 7 4.29 -10.25 -8.13
N LEU A 8 5.44 -10.63 -7.56
CA LEU A 8 5.83 -10.18 -6.22
C LEU A 8 6.11 -8.67 -6.18
N TYR A 9 6.78 -8.14 -7.20
CA TYR A 9 6.99 -6.70 -7.35
C TYR A 9 5.67 -5.95 -7.55
N GLN A 10 4.76 -6.49 -8.37
CA GLN A 10 3.42 -5.93 -8.57
C GLN A 10 2.67 -5.81 -7.24
N GLN A 11 2.72 -6.86 -6.41
CA GLN A 11 2.10 -6.86 -5.08
C GLN A 11 2.73 -5.83 -4.13
N LEU A 12 4.06 -5.68 -4.16
CA LEU A 12 4.76 -4.63 -3.42
C LEU A 12 4.29 -3.23 -3.83
N PHE A 13 4.24 -2.96 -5.13
CA PHE A 13 3.77 -1.68 -5.66
C PHE A 13 2.33 -1.38 -5.25
N LEU A 14 1.42 -2.35 -5.40
CA LEU A 14 0.01 -2.20 -5.02
C LEU A 14 -0.16 -1.96 -3.51
N ALA A 15 0.59 -2.69 -2.67
CA ALA A 15 0.56 -2.51 -1.23
C ALA A 15 1.10 -1.13 -0.81
N TYR A 16 2.22 -0.71 -1.41
CA TYR A 16 2.80 0.62 -1.17
C TYR A 16 1.80 1.72 -1.53
N LYS A 17 1.24 1.67 -2.74
CA LYS A 17 0.23 2.62 -3.24
C LYS A 17 -1.00 2.67 -2.32
N GLY A 18 -1.49 1.52 -1.86
CA GLY A 18 -2.64 1.45 -0.95
C GLY A 18 -2.36 2.07 0.43
N SER A 19 -1.12 2.00 0.91
CA SER A 19 -0.73 2.57 2.21
C SER A 19 -0.38 4.08 2.15
N HIS A 20 -0.07 4.58 0.96
CA HIS A 20 0.25 5.97 0.65
C HIS A 20 -0.67 6.48 -0.47
N ALA A 21 -1.99 6.38 -0.25
CA ALA A 21 -3.01 6.84 -1.20
C ALA A 21 -2.88 8.34 -1.52
N ASP A 22 -2.23 9.09 -0.64
CA ASP A 22 -1.94 10.53 -0.76
C ASP A 22 -0.82 10.84 -1.76
N LEU A 23 -0.04 9.84 -2.20
CA LEU A 23 1.09 10.03 -3.10
C LEU A 23 0.72 9.74 -4.57
N PRO A 24 1.27 10.50 -5.54
CA PRO A 24 1.07 10.22 -6.95
C PRO A 24 1.67 8.87 -7.36
N ALA A 25 1.06 8.21 -8.34
CA ALA A 25 1.42 6.86 -8.75
C ALA A 25 2.89 6.72 -9.21
N GLN A 26 3.44 7.76 -9.84
CA GLN A 26 4.86 7.80 -10.23
C GLN A 26 5.80 7.72 -9.02
N LEU A 27 5.50 8.45 -7.95
CA LEU A 27 6.30 8.45 -6.73
C LEU A 27 6.18 7.12 -5.99
N CYS A 28 4.97 6.55 -5.94
CA CYS A 28 4.75 5.20 -5.44
C CYS A 28 5.57 4.15 -6.19
N ARG A 29 5.68 4.28 -7.52
CA ARG A 29 6.48 3.36 -8.35
C ARG A 29 7.98 3.53 -8.07
N LYS A 30 8.47 4.77 -7.94
CA LYS A 30 9.87 5.05 -7.60
C LYS A 30 10.24 4.42 -6.25
N ASN A 31 9.44 4.66 -5.21
CA ASN A 31 9.73 4.19 -3.86
C ASN A 31 9.62 2.66 -3.73
N ALA A 32 8.64 2.04 -4.41
CA ALA A 32 8.55 0.58 -4.47
C ALA A 32 9.79 -0.05 -5.16
N ASN A 33 10.30 0.61 -6.21
CA ASN A 33 11.52 0.18 -6.91
C ASN A 33 12.77 0.34 -6.03
N GLU A 34 12.87 1.41 -5.25
CA GLU A 34 13.97 1.60 -4.29
C GLU A 34 13.98 0.50 -3.23
N ILE A 35 12.82 0.19 -2.63
CA ILE A 35 12.68 -0.91 -1.67
C ILE A 35 13.12 -2.24 -2.30
N TRP A 36 12.64 -2.51 -3.52
CA TRP A 36 12.99 -3.73 -4.25
C TRP A 36 14.50 -3.84 -4.50
N LYS A 37 15.13 -2.77 -5.01
CA LYS A 37 16.57 -2.72 -5.29
C LYS A 37 17.40 -2.88 -4.02
N SER A 38 17.08 -2.10 -2.97
CA SER A 38 17.81 -2.16 -1.69
C SER A 38 17.68 -3.54 -1.03
N ALA A 39 16.51 -4.17 -1.09
CA ALA A 39 16.34 -5.53 -0.58
C ALA A 39 17.15 -6.54 -1.40
N LYS A 40 17.20 -6.41 -2.72
CA LYS A 40 17.96 -7.30 -3.60
C LYS A 40 19.48 -7.17 -3.42
N GLU A 41 19.96 -5.97 -3.16
CA GLU A 41 21.38 -5.70 -2.88
C GLU A 41 21.80 -6.26 -1.51
N LYS A 42 20.99 -6.04 -0.47
CA LYS A 42 21.27 -6.52 0.90
C LYS A 42 21.08 -8.03 1.04
N LEU A 43 20.05 -8.59 0.40
CA LEU A 43 19.66 -9.99 0.52
C LEU A 43 20.06 -10.74 -0.76
N LYS A 44 21.31 -11.18 -0.81
CA LYS A 44 21.84 -12.00 -1.91
C LYS A 44 21.19 -13.39 -1.99
N ASN A 45 20.56 -13.84 -0.90
CA ASN A 45 19.78 -15.08 -0.85
C ASN A 45 18.33 -14.83 -1.33
N LYS A 46 17.92 -15.56 -2.37
CA LYS A 46 16.60 -15.42 -3.02
C LYS A 46 15.41 -15.74 -2.09
N GLU A 47 15.54 -16.68 -1.16
CA GLU A 47 14.47 -17.01 -0.21
C GLU A 47 14.31 -15.90 0.82
N LYS A 48 15.41 -15.49 1.46
CA LYS A 48 15.40 -14.39 2.42
C LYS A 48 14.89 -13.09 1.80
N PHE A 49 15.23 -12.84 0.54
CA PHE A 49 14.70 -11.71 -0.23
C PHE A 49 13.18 -11.79 -0.36
N LYS A 50 12.64 -12.93 -0.80
CA LYS A 50 11.18 -13.12 -0.95
C LYS A 50 10.46 -13.00 0.38
N GLU A 51 10.99 -13.58 1.45
CA GLU A 51 10.42 -13.45 2.80
C GLU A 51 10.37 -11.99 3.25
N HIS A 52 11.48 -11.25 3.07
CA HIS A 52 11.54 -9.84 3.41
C HIS A 52 10.52 -9.00 2.62
N ILE A 53 10.42 -9.19 1.30
CA ILE A 53 9.44 -8.46 0.49
C ILE A 53 8.01 -8.80 0.89
N ASN A 54 7.72 -10.06 1.22
CA ASN A 54 6.40 -10.46 1.72
C ASN A 54 6.06 -9.81 3.07
N ASP A 55 7.02 -9.73 4.00
CA ASP A 55 6.84 -9.02 5.27
C ASP A 55 6.55 -7.53 5.06
N VAL A 56 7.30 -6.88 4.15
CA VAL A 56 7.09 -5.48 3.78
C VAL A 56 5.69 -5.27 3.17
N ILE A 57 5.26 -6.14 2.26
CA ILE A 57 3.89 -6.13 1.69
C ILE A 57 2.85 -6.23 2.80
N ARG A 58 3.03 -7.16 3.75
CA ARG A 58 2.11 -7.35 4.88
C ARG A 58 2.03 -6.08 5.74
N LYS A 59 3.16 -5.47 6.06
CA LYS A 59 3.22 -4.21 6.83
C LYS A 59 2.46 -3.07 6.12
N PHE A 60 2.64 -2.91 4.81
CA PHE A 60 1.90 -1.91 4.06
C PHE A 60 0.40 -2.17 4.02
N LYS A 61 -0.03 -3.43 3.84
CA LYS A 61 -1.45 -3.81 3.91
C LYS A 61 -2.05 -3.48 5.27
N VAL A 62 -1.36 -3.83 6.36
CA VAL A 62 -1.82 -3.50 7.74
C VAL A 62 -1.93 -1.99 7.94
N LYS A 63 -0.94 -1.21 7.48
CA LYS A 63 -0.97 0.26 7.56
C LYS A 63 -2.17 0.84 6.80
N ALA A 64 -2.44 0.33 5.60
CA ALA A 64 -3.59 0.74 4.79
C ALA A 64 -4.92 0.40 5.48
N THR A 65 -5.05 -0.81 6.01
CA THR A 65 -6.27 -1.24 6.75
C THR A 65 -6.50 -0.39 8.00
N LYS A 66 -5.44 -0.11 8.77
CA LYS A 66 -5.54 0.77 9.95
C LYS A 66 -6.03 2.17 9.57
N LYS A 67 -5.46 2.79 8.53
CA LYS A 67 -5.93 4.09 8.03
C LYS A 67 -7.42 4.06 7.65
N LYS A 68 -7.87 3.02 6.94
CA LYS A 68 -9.28 2.84 6.56
C LYS A 68 -10.19 2.67 7.79
N ALA A 69 -9.77 1.86 8.76
CA ALA A 69 -10.53 1.65 10.00
C ALA A 69 -10.66 2.94 10.82
N THR A 70 -9.58 3.73 10.92
CA THR A 70 -9.62 5.05 11.58
C THR A 70 -10.55 6.01 10.85
N MET A 71 -10.48 6.07 9.52
CA MET A 71 -11.36 6.92 8.71
C MET A 71 -12.83 6.51 8.89
N LEU A 72 -13.14 5.21 8.85
CA LEU A 72 -14.49 4.71 9.07
C LEU A 72 -15.00 5.09 10.47
N SER A 73 -14.17 4.89 11.50
CA SER A 73 -14.50 5.24 12.88
C SER A 73 -14.81 6.73 13.04
N TYR A 74 -14.05 7.59 12.37
CA TYR A 74 -14.29 9.04 12.35
C TYR A 74 -15.66 9.42 11.76
N PHE A 75 -16.05 8.78 10.66
CA PHE A 75 -17.38 9.01 10.07
C PHE A 75 -18.52 8.49 10.97
N THR A 76 -18.34 7.31 11.58
CA THR A 76 -19.33 6.73 12.49
C THR A 76 -19.50 7.59 13.77
N GLN A 77 -18.41 8.11 14.34
CA GLN A 77 -18.46 8.95 15.53
C GLN A 77 -19.09 10.33 15.30
N ARG A 78 -18.97 10.89 14.08
CA ARG A 78 -19.57 12.19 13.74
C ARG A 78 -21.02 12.12 13.28
N GLY A 79 -21.65 10.95 13.24
CA GLY A 79 -23.04 10.78 12.79
C GLY A 79 -23.28 11.15 11.32
N VAL A 80 -22.21 11.28 10.52
CA VAL A 80 -22.31 11.65 9.11
C VAL A 80 -22.59 10.38 8.32
N SER A 81 -23.87 10.14 8.01
CA SER A 81 -24.24 9.11 7.04
C SER A 81 -23.67 9.51 5.67
N PRO A 82 -22.95 8.64 4.94
CA PRO A 82 -22.38 8.95 3.62
C PRO A 82 -23.41 9.48 2.60
N SER A 83 -24.68 9.16 2.82
CA SER A 83 -25.84 9.61 2.05
C SER A 83 -26.18 11.10 2.18
N ARG A 84 -25.60 11.83 3.14
CA ARG A 84 -25.90 13.25 3.41
C ARG A 84 -24.99 14.25 2.69
N LEU A 85 -24.08 13.79 1.83
CA LEU A 85 -23.24 14.64 0.96
C LEU A 85 -23.92 14.97 -0.38
N ARG A 86 -25.26 15.06 -0.42
CA ARG A 86 -25.93 15.73 -1.55
C ARG A 86 -25.90 17.23 -1.27
N TYR A 87 -25.10 17.94 -2.08
CA TYR A 87 -25.30 19.32 -2.51
C TYR A 87 -26.35 20.13 -1.72
N ASP A 88 -25.92 20.81 -0.67
CA ASP A 88 -26.33 22.20 -0.44
C ASP A 88 -25.28 23.02 -1.22
N GLY A 89 -25.56 23.56 -2.41
CA GLY A 89 -26.66 24.47 -2.66
C GLY A 89 -26.30 25.87 -2.20
N ILE A 90 -25.14 26.40 -2.62
CA ILE A 90 -24.80 27.84 -2.60
C ILE A 90 -24.33 28.21 -4.00
#